data_AF-A0A1W2HAR6-F1
#
_entry.id   AF-A0A1W2HAR6-F1
#
_cell.length_a   1.000
_cell.length_b   1.000
_cell.length_c   1.000
_cell.angle_alpha   90.00
_cell.angle_beta   90.00
_cell.angle_gamma   90.00
#
_symmetry.space_group_name_H-M   'P 1'
#
loop_
_entity.id
_entity.type
_entity.pdbx_description
1 polymer ?
#
loop_
_entity_poly.entity_id
_entity_poly.type
_entity_poly.pdbx_seq_one_letter_code
_entity_poly.pdbx_strand_id
1 'polypeptide(L)'
;MKNYLGFLPLFLTLFLILSFETSVSAQGLYTARGYWEESNKPTYREIKQKQMVGDALSEDEISYLLDFETYLNNYYSRLSEEEKTKYEQMKAQWDRELFETQRPQPVEEFEWRGRDRAINIGYGFIYGLSLVTIAEIDNAAAVGLPLLTAGLWALGPVINPNKYKDITRPVLRASNTGKFLGLIYGGSLGLMIGGDNDNTGRLAFGLATVGSIALGEVGFQLQKKNNYSEGHIELMRLYGIIGPWLGLAATGALGVENANIYGASLLAGGAAGLALGNKVSRNYAYTKGDIFNVAALSVISTGLGFAAAVEVLEEDASNAILLIPAAGTVLGTYFGQKSVKGVYLTNKQGSTISYSTGGAALVGLGIAALTQSESPSIYIGLPSALALITQQIVFNKYKKENLSNNSFSGKSGKNKKIDFTVKVTPENYFINKQMAGRTNIPGLNPNPTQSLVNFKLAF
;
A
#
# COMPACT_ATOMS: atom_id res chain seq x y z
N MET A 1 -33.26 5.44 -20.90
CA MET A 1 -32.14 6.19 -20.29
C MET A 1 -32.61 6.91 -19.03
N LYS A 2 -32.58 6.24 -17.87
CA LYS A 2 -32.88 6.87 -16.57
C LYS A 2 -31.57 7.35 -15.95
N ASN A 3 -31.49 8.65 -15.67
CA ASN A 3 -30.57 9.42 -14.80
C ASN A 3 -29.41 8.69 -14.07
N TYR A 4 -28.39 8.20 -14.78
CA TYR A 4 -27.07 7.88 -14.17
C TYR A 4 -26.07 9.05 -14.23
N LEU A 5 -26.47 10.18 -14.84
CA LEU A 5 -25.66 11.40 -14.89
C LEU A 5 -25.35 12.00 -13.49
N GLY A 6 -26.01 11.55 -12.43
CA GLY A 6 -25.73 11.98 -11.05
C GLY A 6 -24.53 11.30 -10.40
N PHE A 7 -24.11 10.12 -10.86
CA PHE A 7 -23.07 9.34 -10.17
C PHE A 7 -21.66 9.80 -10.51
N LEU A 8 -21.41 10.19 -11.77
CA LEU A 8 -20.12 10.73 -12.22
C LEU A 8 -19.75 12.05 -11.50
N PRO A 9 -20.60 13.09 -11.44
CA PRO A 9 -20.29 14.29 -10.69
C PRO A 9 -20.16 13.96 -9.20
N LEU A 10 -20.98 13.08 -8.62
CA LEU A 10 -20.85 12.71 -7.22
C LEU A 10 -19.52 11.98 -6.93
N PHE A 11 -19.06 11.09 -7.80
CA PHE A 11 -17.75 10.44 -7.70
C PHE A 11 -16.61 11.44 -7.87
N LEU A 12 -16.66 12.32 -8.88
CA LEU A 12 -15.66 13.38 -9.05
C LEU A 12 -15.65 14.32 -7.85
N THR A 13 -16.81 14.66 -7.31
CA THR A 13 -16.94 15.51 -6.13
C THR A 13 -16.41 14.79 -4.89
N LEU A 14 -16.69 13.50 -4.70
CA LEU A 14 -16.16 12.72 -3.58
C LEU A 14 -14.65 12.50 -3.72
N PHE A 15 -14.14 12.28 -4.93
CA PHE A 15 -12.71 12.20 -5.22
C PHE A 15 -12.02 13.53 -4.98
N LEU A 16 -12.61 14.65 -5.43
CA LEU A 16 -12.12 16.00 -5.16
C LEU A 16 -12.19 16.29 -3.66
N ILE A 17 -13.30 16.01 -2.99
CA ILE A 17 -13.45 16.18 -1.53
C ILE A 17 -12.41 15.33 -0.81
N LEU A 18 -12.20 14.05 -1.14
CA LEU A 18 -11.15 13.25 -0.50
C LEU A 18 -9.73 13.74 -0.83
N SER A 19 -9.53 14.32 -2.03
CA SER A 19 -8.26 14.92 -2.43
C SER A 19 -7.99 16.25 -1.70
N PHE A 20 -9.04 17.04 -1.43
CA PHE A 20 -8.99 18.36 -0.78
C PHE A 20 -9.17 18.29 0.75
N GLU A 21 -9.84 17.27 1.28
CA GLU A 21 -9.95 16.90 2.71
C GLU A 21 -8.72 16.14 3.21
N THR A 22 -7.75 15.84 2.34
CA THR A 22 -6.36 15.96 2.82
C THR A 22 -6.10 17.43 3.03
N SER A 23 -6.67 17.95 4.12
CA SER A 23 -6.63 19.34 4.48
C SER A 23 -5.19 19.77 4.26
N VAL A 24 -5.02 20.58 3.21
CA VAL A 24 -4.20 21.76 3.34
C VAL A 24 -4.90 22.53 4.46
N SER A 25 -4.75 22.04 5.70
CA SER A 25 -4.73 22.88 6.87
C SER A 25 -3.58 23.78 6.49
N ALA A 26 -3.94 24.93 5.91
CA ALA A 26 -3.04 26.03 5.66
C ALA A 26 -2.21 26.09 6.92
N GLN A 27 -0.93 25.69 6.79
CA GLN A 27 -0.07 25.35 7.90
C GLN A 27 -0.31 26.38 8.98
N GLY A 28 -1.05 26.00 10.03
CA GLY A 28 -1.14 26.86 11.19
C GLY A 28 0.31 27.16 11.53
N LEU A 29 0.68 28.43 11.60
CA LEU A 29 2.09 28.83 11.78
C LEU A 29 2.73 28.07 12.96
N TYR A 30 1.87 27.62 13.89
CA TYR A 30 2.15 26.76 15.02
C TYR A 30 1.46 25.39 14.86
N THR A 31 2.24 24.32 14.75
CA THR A 31 1.73 22.93 14.76
C THR A 31 2.42 22.10 15.84
N ALA A 32 1.75 21.05 16.33
CA ALA A 32 2.28 20.12 17.31
C ALA A 32 3.62 19.50 16.87
N ARG A 33 3.71 19.13 15.58
CA ARG A 33 4.93 18.59 14.99
C ARG A 33 6.02 19.66 14.89
N GLY A 34 5.68 20.87 14.47
CA GLY A 34 6.62 22.00 14.44
C GLY A 34 7.18 22.32 15.82
N TYR A 35 6.34 22.36 16.85
CA TYR A 35 6.78 22.52 18.23
C TYR A 35 7.71 21.37 18.69
N TRP A 36 7.36 20.13 18.35
CA TRP A 36 8.21 18.98 18.65
C TRP A 36 9.57 19.04 17.94
N GLU A 37 9.61 19.43 16.66
CA GLU A 37 10.84 19.58 15.88
C GLU A 37 11.72 20.71 16.46
N GLU A 38 11.13 21.84 16.82
CA GLU A 38 11.80 22.96 17.47
C GLU A 38 12.36 22.58 18.85
N SER A 39 11.58 21.87 19.68
CA SER A 39 12.01 21.40 21.00
C SER A 39 13.03 20.25 20.96
N ASN A 40 13.25 19.65 19.79
CA ASN A 40 14.26 18.61 19.56
C ASN A 40 15.46 19.07 18.72
N LYS A 41 15.62 20.38 18.46
CA LYS A 41 16.80 20.90 17.77
C LYS A 41 18.10 20.45 18.46
N PRO A 42 19.13 19.99 17.71
CA PRO A 42 20.37 19.44 18.28
C PRO A 42 21.04 20.37 19.29
N THR A 43 21.20 21.65 18.94
CA THR A 43 21.83 22.67 19.80
C THR A 43 21.11 22.84 21.14
N TYR A 44 19.77 22.92 21.11
CA TYR A 44 18.97 23.03 22.34
C TYR A 44 19.09 21.77 23.20
N ARG A 45 19.05 20.58 22.58
CA ARG A 45 19.18 19.30 23.29
C ARG A 45 20.56 19.13 23.93
N GLU A 46 21.64 19.49 23.23
CA GLU A 46 23.00 19.40 23.75
C GLU A 46 23.20 20.30 24.97
N ILE A 47 22.74 21.55 24.90
CA ILE A 47 22.82 22.49 26.04
C ILE A 47 21.98 21.99 27.22
N LYS A 48 20.75 21.52 26.96
CA LYS A 48 19.90 20.94 28.01
C LYS A 48 20.51 19.70 28.65
N GLN A 49 21.18 18.86 27.86
CA GLN A 49 21.87 17.69 28.37
C GLN A 49 23.06 18.07 29.26
N LYS A 50 23.90 19.04 28.85
CA LYS A 50 24.95 19.60 29.70
C LYS A 50 24.39 20.12 31.03
N GLN A 51 23.29 20.88 30.97
CA GLN A 51 22.59 21.38 32.17
C GLN A 51 22.14 20.25 33.09
N MET A 52 21.59 19.16 32.54
CA MET A 52 21.13 17.99 33.32
C MET A 52 22.28 17.18 33.94
N VAL A 53 23.42 17.10 33.26
CA VAL A 53 24.63 16.41 33.76
C VAL A 53 25.38 17.26 34.81
N GLY A 54 25.08 18.56 34.88
CA GLY A 54 25.73 19.50 35.78
C GLY A 54 27.01 20.11 35.22
N ASP A 55 27.23 20.01 33.91
CA ASP A 55 28.35 20.67 33.24
C ASP A 55 28.15 22.19 33.25
N ALA A 56 29.25 22.93 33.37
CA ALA A 56 29.20 24.39 33.31
C ALA A 56 28.78 24.84 31.91
N LEU A 57 27.74 25.67 31.84
CA LEU A 57 27.28 26.33 30.62
C LEU A 57 28.03 27.65 30.45
N SER A 58 28.39 27.98 29.21
CA SER A 58 28.90 29.31 28.86
C SER A 58 27.79 30.38 28.96
N GLU A 59 28.19 31.65 29.07
CA GLU A 59 27.22 32.77 29.09
C GLU A 59 26.34 32.80 27.83
N ASP A 60 26.92 32.50 26.67
CA ASP A 60 26.19 32.40 25.40
C ASP A 60 25.16 31.25 25.40
N GLU A 61 25.52 30.09 25.94
CA GLU A 61 24.60 28.94 26.07
C GLU A 61 23.46 29.24 27.05
N ILE A 62 23.73 29.96 28.14
CA ILE A 62 22.71 30.40 29.11
C ILE A 62 21.75 31.38 28.45
N SER A 63 22.26 32.40 27.76
CA SER A 63 21.44 33.38 27.03
C SER A 63 20.60 32.72 25.96
N TYR A 64 21.20 31.83 25.15
CA TYR A 64 20.50 31.06 24.13
C TYR A 64 19.37 30.22 24.73
N LEU A 65 19.63 29.49 25.84
CA LEU A 65 18.63 28.62 26.45
C LEU A 65 17.44 29.42 26.97
N LEU A 66 17.67 30.59 27.56
CA LEU A 66 16.61 31.46 28.10
C LEU A 66 15.72 32.04 26.99
N ASP A 67 16.34 32.54 25.92
CA ASP A 67 15.63 33.05 24.75
C ASP A 67 14.85 31.93 24.04
N PHE A 68 15.47 30.76 23.89
CA PHE A 68 14.88 29.61 23.20
C PHE A 68 13.73 28.97 24.00
N GLU A 69 13.82 28.89 25.33
CA GLU A 69 12.71 28.47 26.18
C GLU A 69 11.53 29.44 26.11
N THR A 70 11.82 30.75 26.09
CA THR A 70 10.78 31.77 25.89
C THR A 70 10.09 31.59 24.54
N TYR A 71 10.87 31.34 23.48
CA TYR A 71 10.35 31.01 22.16
C TYR A 71 9.47 29.75 22.17
N LEU A 72 9.94 28.64 22.77
CA LEU A 72 9.17 27.39 22.85
C LEU A 72 7.87 27.57 23.66
N ASN A 73 7.91 28.27 24.79
CA ASN A 73 6.71 28.56 25.59
C ASN A 73 5.70 29.40 24.81
N ASN A 74 6.17 30.40 24.06
CA ASN A 74 5.33 31.20 23.17
C ASN A 74 4.79 30.39 22.00
N TYR A 75 5.57 29.46 21.45
CA TYR A 75 5.13 28.54 20.41
C TYR A 75 4.00 27.64 20.95
N TYR A 76 4.22 27.02 22.11
CA TYR A 76 3.26 26.09 22.73
C TYR A 76 1.96 26.78 23.14
N SER A 77 2.02 28.01 23.67
CA SER A 77 0.83 28.78 24.04
C SER A 77 -0.02 29.18 22.84
N ARG A 78 0.61 29.36 21.66
CA ARG A 78 -0.06 29.66 20.38
C ARG A 78 -0.62 28.41 19.68
N LEU A 79 -0.29 27.19 20.14
CA LEU A 79 -0.95 25.98 19.64
C LEU A 79 -2.43 26.00 20.01
N SER A 80 -3.29 25.56 19.09
CA SER A 80 -4.68 25.24 19.42
C SER A 80 -4.74 24.10 20.44
N GLU A 81 -5.82 24.01 21.22
CA GLU A 81 -6.00 22.90 22.18
C GLU A 81 -5.98 21.52 21.51
N GLU A 82 -6.46 21.44 20.26
CA GLU A 82 -6.36 20.23 19.43
C GLU A 82 -4.90 19.85 19.14
N GLU A 83 -4.06 20.81 18.74
CA GLU A 83 -2.64 20.57 18.47
C GLU A 83 -1.86 20.31 19.77
N LYS A 84 -2.21 20.93 20.90
CA LYS A 84 -1.62 20.56 22.21
C LYS A 84 -1.94 19.11 22.57
N THR A 85 -3.20 18.71 22.42
CA THR A 85 -3.63 17.32 22.66
C THR A 85 -2.89 16.35 21.74
N LYS A 86 -2.74 16.71 20.46
CA LYS A 86 -2.00 15.94 19.47
C LYS A 86 -0.51 15.86 19.79
N TYR A 87 0.12 16.93 20.26
CA TYR A 87 1.50 16.93 20.73
C TYR A 87 1.67 15.91 21.86
N GLU A 88 0.83 15.96 22.89
CA GLU A 88 0.91 15.02 24.02
C GLU A 88 0.71 13.55 23.57
N GLN A 89 -0.23 13.31 22.65
CA GLN A 89 -0.47 11.96 22.12
C GLN A 89 0.68 11.45 21.23
N MET A 90 1.30 12.33 20.45
CA MET A 90 2.27 11.95 19.41
C MET A 90 3.73 12.12 19.83
N LYS A 91 4.03 12.86 20.90
CA LYS A 91 5.39 13.16 21.36
C LYS A 91 6.23 11.89 21.50
N ALA A 92 5.72 10.87 22.20
CA ALA A 92 6.43 9.60 22.37
C ALA A 92 6.68 8.88 21.03
N GLN A 93 5.77 9.04 20.06
CA GLN A 93 5.96 8.50 18.72
C GLN A 93 7.09 9.24 17.99
N TRP A 94 7.08 10.57 18.03
CA TRP A 94 8.07 11.37 17.33
C TRP A 94 9.46 11.25 17.97
N ASP A 95 9.54 11.19 19.30
CA ASP A 95 10.78 10.90 20.01
C ASP A 95 11.40 9.60 19.48
N ARG A 96 10.60 8.54 19.30
CA ARG A 96 11.07 7.29 18.67
C ARG A 96 11.59 7.51 17.26
N GLU A 97 10.90 8.28 16.43
CA GLU A 97 11.38 8.58 15.06
C GLU A 97 12.78 9.19 15.08
N LEU A 98 13.05 10.10 16.03
CA LEU A 98 14.36 10.73 16.19
C LEU A 98 15.46 9.72 16.58
N PHE A 99 15.15 8.80 17.50
CA PHE A 99 16.11 7.81 18.01
C PHE A 99 16.26 6.58 17.11
N GLU A 100 15.21 6.14 16.41
CA GLU A 100 15.25 4.99 15.49
C GLU A 100 16.02 5.30 14.21
N THR A 101 16.06 6.56 13.75
CA THR A 101 16.94 6.96 12.64
C THR A 101 18.45 6.85 12.96
N GLN A 102 18.84 6.69 14.23
CA GLN A 102 20.24 6.74 14.65
C GLN A 102 20.77 5.44 15.27
N ARG A 103 20.07 4.30 15.18
CA ARG A 103 20.82 3.05 15.21
C ARG A 103 21.42 2.89 13.83
N PRO A 104 22.72 3.15 13.60
CA PRO A 104 23.38 2.51 12.47
C PRO A 104 23.10 1.04 12.68
N GLN A 105 22.14 0.49 11.92
CA GLN A 105 22.13 -0.94 11.77
C GLN A 105 23.55 -1.25 11.30
N PRO A 106 24.28 -2.14 11.99
CA PRO A 106 25.59 -2.54 11.51
C PRO A 106 25.40 -2.78 10.02
N VAL A 107 26.23 -2.13 9.19
CA VAL A 107 26.16 -2.26 7.74
C VAL A 107 26.44 -3.73 7.47
N GLU A 108 25.39 -4.53 7.56
CA GLU A 108 25.41 -5.94 7.31
C GLU A 108 25.73 -5.99 5.83
N GLU A 109 26.95 -6.44 5.51
CA GLU A 109 27.47 -6.48 4.16
C GLU A 109 26.38 -7.08 3.27
N PHE A 110 25.86 -6.26 2.35
CA PHE A 110 24.64 -6.61 1.64
C PHE A 110 24.89 -7.84 0.78
N GLU A 111 24.44 -8.99 1.26
CA GLU A 111 24.46 -10.22 0.49
C GLU A 111 23.27 -10.22 -0.47
N TRP A 112 23.55 -10.40 -1.76
CA TRP A 112 22.52 -10.57 -2.77
C TRP A 112 21.71 -11.84 -2.47
N ARG A 113 20.57 -11.68 -1.79
CA ARG A 113 19.65 -12.77 -1.51
C ARG A 113 19.09 -13.35 -2.81
N GLY A 114 18.91 -14.67 -2.86
CA GLY A 114 18.46 -15.38 -4.07
C GLY A 114 17.20 -14.80 -4.73
N ARG A 115 16.26 -14.26 -3.95
CA ARG A 115 15.06 -13.61 -4.48
C ARG A 115 15.37 -12.35 -5.28
N ASP A 116 16.26 -11.48 -4.81
CA ASP A 116 16.53 -10.21 -5.47
C ASP A 116 17.33 -10.44 -6.78
N ARG A 117 18.17 -11.49 -6.82
CA ARG A 117 18.78 -12.00 -8.06
C ARG A 117 17.73 -12.55 -9.02
N ALA A 118 16.82 -13.40 -8.55
CA ALA A 118 15.76 -13.99 -9.38
C ALA A 118 14.86 -12.93 -10.02
N ILE A 119 14.51 -11.88 -9.27
CA ILE A 119 13.74 -10.74 -9.80
C ILE A 119 14.53 -10.03 -10.91
N ASN A 120 15.82 -9.78 -10.71
CA ASN A 120 16.65 -9.11 -11.72
C ASN A 120 16.82 -9.96 -13.00
N ILE A 121 16.99 -11.28 -12.84
CA ILE A 121 16.99 -12.26 -13.94
C ILE A 121 15.67 -12.21 -14.70
N GLY A 122 14.55 -12.20 -13.98
CA GLY A 122 13.21 -12.11 -14.58
C GLY A 122 13.03 -10.84 -15.42
N TYR A 123 13.51 -9.69 -14.95
CA TYR A 123 13.51 -8.48 -15.76
C TYR A 123 14.40 -8.61 -17.01
N GLY A 124 15.61 -9.16 -16.87
CA GLY A 124 16.48 -9.44 -18.02
C GLY A 124 15.79 -10.33 -19.07
N PHE A 125 15.09 -11.37 -18.62
CA PHE A 125 14.30 -12.24 -19.50
C PHE A 125 13.21 -11.48 -20.26
N ILE A 126 12.43 -10.64 -19.57
CA ILE A 126 11.40 -9.78 -20.19
C ILE A 126 12.03 -8.85 -21.23
N TYR A 127 13.20 -8.29 -20.97
CA TYR A 127 13.88 -7.40 -21.92
C TYR A 127 14.32 -8.15 -23.20
N GLY A 128 14.77 -9.40 -23.07
CA GLY A 128 15.08 -10.23 -24.24
C GLY A 128 13.83 -10.64 -25.01
N LEU A 129 12.72 -10.96 -24.33
CA LEU A 129 11.42 -11.16 -25.01
C LEU A 129 11.01 -9.92 -25.80
N SER A 130 11.22 -8.73 -25.23
CA SER A 130 10.93 -7.47 -25.91
C SER A 130 11.76 -7.27 -27.16
N LEU A 131 13.05 -7.58 -27.12
CA LEU A 131 13.90 -7.56 -28.32
C LEU A 131 13.40 -8.53 -29.39
N VAL A 132 13.04 -9.75 -29.00
CA VAL A 132 12.48 -10.76 -29.91
C VAL A 132 11.19 -10.26 -30.58
N THR A 133 10.26 -9.71 -29.80
CA THR A 133 8.99 -9.20 -30.31
C THR A 133 9.16 -7.98 -31.24
N ILE A 134 10.07 -7.06 -30.92
CA ILE A 134 10.26 -5.82 -31.71
C ILE A 134 11.01 -6.11 -33.02
N ALA A 135 12.02 -6.97 -32.97
CA ALA A 135 12.85 -7.29 -34.13
C ALA A 135 12.32 -8.49 -34.93
N GLU A 136 11.13 -9.01 -34.60
CA GLU A 136 10.49 -10.15 -35.27
C GLU A 136 11.44 -11.36 -35.39
N ILE A 137 12.15 -11.67 -34.30
CA ILE A 137 13.18 -12.70 -34.32
C ILE A 137 12.52 -14.07 -34.12
N ASP A 138 12.71 -14.96 -35.09
CA ASP A 138 12.19 -16.33 -35.04
C ASP A 138 13.27 -17.38 -34.71
N ASN A 139 12.85 -18.65 -34.65
CA ASN A 139 13.70 -19.83 -34.48
C ASN A 139 14.48 -19.85 -33.15
N ALA A 140 15.65 -20.47 -33.12
CA ALA A 140 16.46 -20.64 -31.91
C ALA A 140 16.82 -19.31 -31.23
N ALA A 141 16.93 -18.22 -31.98
CA ALA A 141 17.22 -16.89 -31.44
C ALA A 141 16.07 -16.33 -30.58
N ALA A 142 14.81 -16.68 -30.90
CA ALA A 142 13.63 -16.29 -30.12
C ALA A 142 13.67 -16.83 -28.67
N VAL A 143 14.29 -18.00 -28.47
CA VAL A 143 14.50 -18.61 -27.15
C VAL A 143 15.84 -18.19 -26.54
N GLY A 144 16.88 -18.07 -27.36
CA GLY A 144 18.24 -17.73 -26.91
C GLY A 144 18.36 -16.31 -26.36
N LEU A 145 17.73 -15.31 -27.00
CA LEU A 145 17.84 -13.91 -26.58
C LEU A 145 17.29 -13.65 -25.16
N PRO A 146 16.08 -14.08 -24.78
CA PRO A 146 15.59 -13.98 -23.41
C PRO A 146 16.53 -14.60 -22.36
N LEU A 147 17.13 -15.76 -22.67
CA LEU A 147 18.06 -16.43 -21.76
C LEU A 147 19.38 -15.67 -21.63
N LEU A 148 19.92 -15.16 -22.74
CA LEU A 148 21.14 -14.36 -22.76
C LEU A 148 20.96 -13.05 -21.97
N THR A 149 19.87 -12.32 -22.20
CA THR A 149 19.58 -11.09 -21.44
C THR A 149 19.31 -11.38 -19.97
N ALA A 150 18.63 -12.48 -19.64
CA ALA A 150 18.47 -12.92 -18.24
C ALA A 150 19.82 -13.17 -17.56
N GLY A 151 20.74 -13.86 -18.25
CA GLY A 151 22.10 -14.13 -17.76
C GLY A 151 22.94 -12.86 -17.59
N LEU A 152 22.91 -11.95 -18.56
CA LEU A 152 23.62 -10.67 -18.48
C LEU A 152 23.16 -9.83 -17.29
N TRP A 153 21.86 -9.83 -16.98
CA TRP A 153 21.31 -9.11 -15.82
C TRP A 153 21.66 -9.79 -14.49
N ALA A 154 21.83 -11.12 -14.47
CA ALA A 154 22.39 -11.83 -13.32
C ALA A 154 23.85 -11.41 -13.05
N LEU A 155 24.61 -11.18 -14.12
CA LEU A 155 26.03 -10.79 -14.08
C LEU A 155 26.26 -9.30 -13.81
N GLY A 156 25.21 -8.47 -13.70
CA GLY A 156 25.32 -7.02 -13.50
C GLY A 156 26.34 -6.59 -12.43
N PRO A 157 26.33 -7.16 -11.21
CA PRO A 157 27.32 -6.84 -10.18
C PRO A 157 28.77 -7.18 -10.55
N VAL A 158 28.97 -8.23 -11.34
CA VAL A 158 30.30 -8.65 -11.82
C VAL A 158 30.78 -7.72 -12.94
N ILE A 159 29.86 -7.31 -13.83
CA ILE A 159 30.17 -6.45 -14.98
C ILE A 159 30.42 -5.00 -14.56
N ASN A 160 29.71 -4.49 -13.55
CA ASN A 160 29.85 -3.11 -13.08
C ASN A 160 29.95 -3.02 -11.54
N PRO A 161 31.05 -3.51 -10.94
CA PRO A 161 31.19 -3.57 -9.49
C PRO A 161 31.10 -2.18 -8.83
N ASN A 162 31.58 -1.13 -9.50
CA ASN A 162 31.55 0.24 -8.98
C ASN A 162 30.12 0.78 -8.81
N LYS A 163 29.21 0.48 -9.74
CA LYS A 163 27.79 0.83 -9.60
C LYS A 163 27.17 0.15 -8.37
N TYR A 164 27.61 -1.06 -8.11
CA TYR A 164 27.12 -1.98 -7.09
C TYR A 164 27.96 -1.93 -5.80
N LYS A 165 28.71 -0.84 -5.58
CA LYS A 165 29.39 -0.56 -4.32
C LYS A 165 28.40 0.08 -3.33
N ASP A 166 28.48 -0.33 -2.06
CA ASP A 166 27.70 0.22 -0.93
C ASP A 166 26.17 0.14 -1.16
N ILE A 167 25.71 -0.87 -1.90
CA ILE A 167 24.27 -1.06 -2.14
C ILE A 167 23.63 -1.55 -0.86
N THR A 168 22.49 -0.96 -0.52
CA THR A 168 21.63 -1.47 0.53
C THR A 168 20.41 -2.14 -0.08
N ARG A 169 19.71 -2.97 0.71
CA ARG A 169 18.45 -3.58 0.30
C ARG A 169 17.39 -2.56 -0.17
N PRO A 170 17.21 -1.39 0.49
CA PRO A 170 16.38 -0.31 -0.04
C PRO A 170 16.74 0.12 -1.46
N VAL A 171 18.03 0.24 -1.80
CA VAL A 171 18.47 0.64 -3.15
C VAL A 171 18.02 -0.36 -4.21
N LEU A 172 18.22 -1.66 -3.99
CA LEU A 172 17.72 -2.68 -4.91
C LEU A 172 16.20 -2.70 -4.99
N ARG A 173 15.52 -2.47 -3.85
CA ARG A 173 14.06 -2.42 -3.83
C ARG A 173 13.51 -1.24 -4.62
N ALA A 174 14.10 -0.05 -4.47
CA ALA A 174 13.77 1.13 -5.24
C ALA A 174 14.01 0.90 -6.74
N SER A 175 15.13 0.27 -7.10
CA SER A 175 15.42 -0.10 -8.49
C SER A 175 14.36 -1.06 -9.05
N ASN A 176 14.00 -2.12 -8.32
CA ASN A 176 12.98 -3.07 -8.76
C ASN A 176 11.58 -2.42 -8.84
N THR A 177 11.24 -1.52 -7.91
CA THR A 177 10.02 -0.70 -8.01
C THR A 177 10.04 0.15 -9.27
N GLY A 178 11.15 0.83 -9.55
CA GLY A 178 11.35 1.62 -10.77
C GLY A 178 11.19 0.78 -12.04
N LYS A 179 11.80 -0.42 -12.09
CA LYS A 179 11.64 -1.36 -13.21
C LYS A 179 10.19 -1.77 -13.41
N PHE A 180 9.48 -2.10 -12.33
CA PHE A 180 8.09 -2.48 -12.40
C PHE A 180 7.21 -1.32 -12.91
N LEU A 181 7.33 -0.14 -12.32
CA LEU A 181 6.56 1.03 -12.74
C LEU A 181 6.93 1.49 -14.16
N GLY A 182 8.19 1.31 -14.56
CA GLY A 182 8.65 1.61 -15.91
C GLY A 182 8.06 0.68 -16.97
N LEU A 183 7.76 -0.58 -16.65
CA LEU A 183 6.97 -1.44 -17.56
C LEU A 183 5.57 -0.85 -17.77
N ILE A 184 4.92 -0.44 -16.68
CA ILE A 184 3.57 0.15 -16.74
C ILE A 184 3.61 1.46 -17.54
N TYR A 185 4.45 2.41 -17.15
CA TYR A 185 4.46 3.76 -17.75
C TYR A 185 5.05 3.76 -19.16
N GLY A 186 6.08 2.96 -19.42
CA GLY A 186 6.60 2.78 -20.77
C GLY A 186 5.56 2.15 -21.70
N GLY A 187 4.85 1.12 -21.23
CA GLY A 187 3.75 0.51 -21.99
C GLY A 187 2.62 1.50 -22.24
N SER A 188 2.24 2.27 -21.23
CA SER A 188 1.24 3.33 -21.32
C SER A 188 1.64 4.42 -22.33
N LEU A 189 2.92 4.80 -22.37
CA LEU A 189 3.45 5.72 -23.36
C LEU A 189 3.34 5.15 -24.78
N GLY A 190 3.61 3.85 -24.96
CA GLY A 190 3.44 3.22 -26.26
C GLY A 190 1.99 3.06 -26.69
N LEU A 191 1.06 2.83 -25.76
CA LEU A 191 -0.38 2.93 -26.05
C LEU A 191 -0.77 4.36 -26.44
N MET A 192 -0.26 5.36 -25.71
CA MET A 192 -0.53 6.77 -25.96
C MET A 192 -0.06 7.23 -27.34
N ILE A 193 1.11 6.79 -27.78
CA ILE A 193 1.69 7.15 -29.08
C ILE A 193 1.13 6.27 -30.19
N GLY A 194 1.01 4.97 -29.95
CA GLY A 194 0.61 3.97 -30.94
C GLY A 194 -0.88 4.00 -31.27
N GLY A 195 -1.76 4.28 -30.30
CA GLY A 195 -3.21 4.26 -30.51
C GLY A 195 -3.71 2.91 -30.99
N ASP A 196 -4.64 2.90 -31.95
CA ASP A 196 -5.28 1.66 -32.44
C ASP A 196 -4.56 1.04 -33.66
N ASN A 197 -3.26 1.32 -33.83
CA ASN A 197 -2.47 0.78 -34.93
C ASN A 197 -2.05 -0.69 -34.70
N ASP A 198 -1.86 -1.45 -35.79
CA ASP A 198 -1.42 -2.87 -35.74
C ASP A 198 -0.09 -3.07 -34.97
N ASN A 199 0.78 -2.06 -34.98
CA ASN A 199 2.09 -2.10 -34.31
C ASN A 199 2.06 -1.59 -32.86
N THR A 200 0.92 -1.14 -32.33
CA THR A 200 0.82 -0.57 -30.98
C THR A 200 1.30 -1.54 -29.93
N GLY A 201 0.97 -2.83 -30.02
CA GLY A 201 1.41 -3.83 -29.05
C GLY A 201 2.94 -3.94 -28.97
N ARG A 202 3.61 -3.90 -30.13
CA ARG A 202 5.09 -3.94 -30.20
C ARG A 202 5.72 -2.65 -29.66
N LEU A 203 5.15 -1.50 -30.04
CA LEU A 203 5.60 -0.20 -29.56
C LEU A 203 5.45 -0.10 -28.03
N ALA A 204 4.29 -0.50 -27.50
CA ALA A 204 4.02 -0.55 -26.07
C ALA A 204 5.00 -1.48 -25.36
N PHE A 205 5.25 -2.68 -25.88
CA PHE A 205 6.19 -3.59 -25.24
C PHE A 205 7.65 -3.08 -25.28
N GLY A 206 8.07 -2.46 -26.37
CA GLY A 206 9.39 -1.83 -26.47
C GLY A 206 9.57 -0.66 -25.53
N LEU A 207 8.59 0.25 -25.50
CA LEU A 207 8.64 1.38 -24.58
C LEU A 207 8.50 0.94 -23.12
N ALA A 208 7.75 -0.12 -22.82
CA ALA A 208 7.71 -0.75 -21.49
C ALA A 208 9.10 -1.20 -21.04
N THR A 209 9.85 -1.87 -21.92
CA THR A 209 11.23 -2.30 -21.63
C THR A 209 12.17 -1.12 -21.39
N VAL A 210 12.15 -0.13 -22.28
CA VAL A 210 12.98 1.09 -22.13
C VAL A 210 12.62 1.83 -20.84
N GLY A 211 11.32 2.02 -20.58
CA GLY A 211 10.82 2.65 -19.36
C GLY A 211 11.23 1.88 -18.10
N SER A 212 11.18 0.55 -18.13
CA SER A 212 11.62 -0.32 -17.05
C SER A 212 13.10 -0.12 -16.71
N ILE A 213 13.97 -0.11 -17.72
CA ILE A 213 15.40 0.13 -17.53
C ILE A 213 15.64 1.55 -16.98
N ALA A 214 15.03 2.55 -17.61
CA ALA A 214 15.22 3.96 -17.25
C ALA A 214 14.73 4.27 -15.83
N LEU A 215 13.49 3.93 -15.48
CA LEU A 215 12.96 4.16 -14.14
C LEU A 215 13.61 3.27 -13.09
N GLY A 216 14.06 2.07 -13.47
CA GLY A 216 14.88 1.21 -12.63
C GLY A 216 16.20 1.84 -12.22
N GLU A 217 16.84 2.57 -13.13
CA GLU A 217 18.07 3.33 -12.86
C GLU A 217 17.78 4.59 -12.04
N VAL A 218 16.73 5.35 -12.39
CA VAL A 218 16.32 6.53 -11.63
C VAL A 218 16.01 6.16 -10.18
N GLY A 219 15.27 5.08 -9.95
CA GLY A 219 14.98 4.56 -8.60
C GLY A 219 16.25 4.15 -7.85
N PHE A 220 17.20 3.50 -8.53
CA PHE A 220 18.49 3.13 -7.94
C PHE A 220 19.28 4.37 -7.49
N GLN A 221 19.45 5.36 -8.38
CA GLN A 221 20.25 6.55 -8.12
C GLN A 221 19.61 7.48 -7.08
N LEU A 222 18.29 7.70 -7.16
CA LEU A 222 17.56 8.51 -6.18
C LEU A 222 17.66 7.91 -4.79
N GLN A 223 17.53 6.59 -4.67
CA GLN A 223 17.65 5.93 -3.38
C GLN A 223 19.07 5.99 -2.82
N LYS A 224 20.10 5.83 -3.67
CA LYS A 224 21.49 5.95 -3.24
C LYS A 224 21.83 7.37 -2.75
N LYS A 225 21.23 8.39 -3.37
CA LYS A 225 21.42 9.80 -3.02
C LYS A 225 20.66 10.23 -1.76
N ASN A 226 19.39 9.83 -1.65
CA ASN A 226 18.48 10.39 -0.64
C ASN A 226 18.22 9.46 0.56
N ASN A 227 18.60 8.18 0.45
CA ASN A 227 18.45 7.17 1.50
C ASN A 227 17.02 7.08 2.10
N TYR A 228 15.98 7.00 1.25
CA TYR A 228 14.60 6.88 1.73
C TYR A 228 14.37 5.58 2.51
N SER A 229 13.44 5.59 3.46
CA SER A 229 13.08 4.39 4.21
C SER A 229 12.42 3.33 3.30
N GLU A 230 12.47 2.05 3.70
CA GLU A 230 11.79 0.98 2.95
C GLU A 230 10.28 1.25 2.83
N GLY A 231 9.63 1.78 3.88
CA GLY A 231 8.21 2.10 3.82
C GLY A 231 7.89 3.27 2.90
N HIS A 232 8.78 4.27 2.77
CA HIS A 232 8.64 5.34 1.77
C HIS A 232 8.65 4.75 0.35
N ILE A 233 9.62 3.87 0.04
CA ILE A 233 9.73 3.23 -1.28
C ILE A 233 8.51 2.35 -1.58
N GLU A 234 8.03 1.58 -0.61
CA GLU A 234 6.86 0.70 -0.82
C GLU A 234 5.57 1.53 -0.94
N LEU A 235 5.44 2.66 -0.23
CA LEU A 235 4.28 3.54 -0.39
C LEU A 235 4.27 4.20 -1.77
N MET A 236 5.43 4.66 -2.24
CA MET A 236 5.60 5.16 -3.61
C MET A 236 5.21 4.09 -4.63
N ARG A 237 5.64 2.83 -4.42
CA ARG A 237 5.24 1.71 -5.27
C ARG A 237 3.72 1.51 -5.28
N LEU A 238 3.08 1.46 -4.11
CA LEU A 238 1.65 1.23 -3.99
C LEU A 238 0.86 2.32 -4.73
N TYR A 239 1.18 3.59 -4.49
CA TYR A 239 0.52 4.70 -5.16
C TYR A 239 0.86 4.77 -6.65
N GLY A 240 2.06 4.36 -7.06
CA GLY A 240 2.44 4.21 -8.46
C GLY A 240 1.64 3.14 -9.21
N ILE A 241 0.98 2.22 -8.50
CA ILE A 241 0.06 1.20 -9.05
C ILE A 241 -1.39 1.68 -8.99
N ILE A 242 -1.80 2.27 -7.86
CA ILE A 242 -3.16 2.76 -7.68
C ILE A 242 -3.45 3.92 -8.65
N GLY A 243 -2.51 4.86 -8.82
CA GLY A 243 -2.69 6.01 -9.70
C GLY A 243 -3.10 5.64 -11.14
N PRO A 244 -2.33 4.79 -11.85
CA PRO A 244 -2.69 4.32 -13.19
C PRO A 244 -4.01 3.55 -13.21
N TRP A 245 -4.25 2.71 -12.21
CA TRP A 245 -5.53 2.00 -12.06
C TRP A 245 -6.72 2.96 -11.99
N LEU A 246 -6.63 4.03 -11.20
CA LEU A 246 -7.68 5.05 -11.12
C LEU A 246 -7.83 5.83 -12.43
N GLY A 247 -6.72 6.13 -13.12
CA GLY A 247 -6.75 6.74 -14.45
C GLY A 247 -7.48 5.87 -15.48
N LEU A 248 -7.19 4.57 -15.49
CA LEU A 248 -7.89 3.57 -16.31
C LEU A 248 -9.37 3.48 -15.97
N ALA A 249 -9.71 3.36 -14.68
CA ALA A 249 -11.09 3.22 -14.25
C ALA A 249 -11.92 4.46 -14.62
N ALA A 250 -11.34 5.66 -14.47
CA ALA A 250 -11.99 6.90 -14.88
C ALA A 250 -12.21 6.96 -16.40
N THR A 251 -11.20 6.57 -17.19
CA THR A 251 -11.30 6.56 -18.66
C THR A 251 -12.30 5.53 -19.16
N GLY A 252 -12.26 4.32 -18.60
CA GLY A 252 -13.22 3.26 -18.88
C GLY A 252 -14.63 3.68 -18.51
N ALA A 253 -14.82 4.35 -17.37
CA ALA A 253 -16.12 4.85 -16.95
C ALA A 253 -16.73 5.91 -17.88
N LEU A 254 -15.88 6.67 -18.58
CA LEU A 254 -16.31 7.61 -19.62
C LEU A 254 -16.65 6.92 -20.95
N GLY A 255 -16.44 5.61 -21.08
CA GLY A 255 -16.70 4.86 -22.31
C GLY A 255 -15.78 5.26 -23.46
N VAL A 256 -14.56 5.72 -23.14
CA VAL A 256 -13.59 6.08 -24.17
C VAL A 256 -13.05 4.80 -24.82
N GLU A 257 -13.18 4.68 -26.14
CA GLU A 257 -12.70 3.51 -26.89
C GLU A 257 -11.28 3.71 -27.46
N ASN A 258 -10.76 4.92 -27.41
CA ASN A 258 -9.47 5.28 -28.01
C ASN A 258 -8.28 4.85 -27.13
N ALA A 259 -7.40 3.99 -27.64
CA ALA A 259 -6.24 3.50 -26.90
C ALA A 259 -5.23 4.60 -26.53
N ASN A 260 -5.11 5.68 -27.32
CA ASN A 260 -4.24 6.81 -26.98
C ASN A 260 -4.67 7.44 -25.65
N ILE A 261 -5.97 7.60 -25.43
CA ILE A 261 -6.52 8.20 -24.21
C ILE A 261 -6.30 7.28 -23.01
N TYR A 262 -6.43 5.96 -23.17
CA TYR A 262 -6.05 5.00 -22.11
C TYR A 262 -4.56 5.08 -21.75
N GLY A 263 -3.68 5.18 -22.75
CA GLY A 263 -2.25 5.39 -22.51
C GLY A 263 -1.96 6.70 -21.77
N ALA A 264 -2.61 7.80 -22.18
CA ALA A 264 -2.47 9.10 -21.54
C ALA A 264 -2.99 9.09 -20.09
N SER A 265 -4.14 8.45 -19.83
CA SER A 265 -4.75 8.41 -18.50
C SER A 265 -3.96 7.54 -17.53
N LEU A 266 -3.40 6.42 -18.00
CA LEU A 266 -2.45 5.61 -17.24
C LEU A 266 -1.22 6.43 -16.81
N LEU A 267 -0.63 7.19 -17.73
CA LEU A 267 0.54 8.04 -17.46
C LEU A 267 0.21 9.16 -16.47
N ALA A 268 -0.88 9.90 -16.73
CA ALA A 268 -1.33 10.98 -15.87
C ALA A 268 -1.69 10.47 -14.47
N GLY A 269 -2.42 9.36 -14.39
CA GLY A 269 -2.73 8.66 -13.15
C GLY A 269 -1.48 8.19 -12.42
N GLY A 270 -0.49 7.63 -13.13
CA GLY A 270 0.81 7.24 -12.59
C GLY A 270 1.59 8.39 -11.97
N ALA A 271 1.73 9.50 -12.70
CA ALA A 271 2.40 10.70 -12.20
C ALA A 271 1.68 11.30 -10.97
N ALA A 272 0.35 11.42 -11.02
CA ALA A 272 -0.46 11.88 -9.90
C ALA A 272 -0.33 10.96 -8.68
N GLY A 273 -0.39 9.64 -8.91
CA GLY A 273 -0.18 8.61 -7.89
C GLY A 273 1.16 8.77 -7.19
N LEU A 274 2.27 8.82 -7.95
CA LEU A 274 3.60 9.01 -7.38
C LEU A 274 3.74 10.32 -6.59
N ALA A 275 3.18 11.42 -7.11
CA ALA A 275 3.20 12.70 -6.40
C ALA A 275 2.46 12.61 -5.04
N LEU A 276 1.28 11.98 -5.02
CA LEU A 276 0.52 11.72 -3.79
C LEU A 276 1.26 10.77 -2.86
N GLY A 277 1.86 9.70 -3.37
CA GLY A 277 2.66 8.75 -2.58
C GLY A 277 3.83 9.44 -1.89
N ASN A 278 4.54 10.35 -2.57
CA ASN A 278 5.65 11.11 -2.00
C ASN A 278 5.14 12.10 -0.94
N LYS A 279 4.00 12.76 -1.18
CA LYS A 279 3.38 13.66 -0.18
C LYS A 279 2.99 12.88 1.09
N VAL A 280 2.29 11.75 0.93
CA VAL A 280 1.78 10.97 2.07
C VAL A 280 2.92 10.30 2.86
N SER A 281 3.95 9.79 2.18
CA SER A 281 5.10 9.17 2.84
C SER A 281 5.97 10.14 3.64
N ARG A 282 5.92 11.45 3.34
CA ARG A 282 6.58 12.49 4.14
C ARG A 282 5.79 12.84 5.40
N ASN A 283 4.47 12.65 5.40
CA ASN A 283 3.61 12.99 6.54
C ASN A 283 3.66 11.96 7.67
N TYR A 284 4.11 10.73 7.38
CA TYR A 284 4.19 9.67 8.37
C TYR A 284 5.28 8.66 7.98
N ALA A 285 6.13 8.30 8.94
CA ALA A 285 7.21 7.33 8.76
C ALA A 285 6.66 5.89 8.74
N TYR A 286 6.01 5.52 7.63
CA TYR A 286 5.52 4.15 7.45
C TYR A 286 6.68 3.15 7.48
N THR A 287 6.47 2.02 8.16
CA THR A 287 7.32 0.85 7.96
C THR A 287 6.89 0.12 6.69
N LYS A 288 7.74 -0.75 6.17
CA LYS A 288 7.35 -1.63 5.06
C LYS A 288 6.26 -2.63 5.46
N GLY A 289 6.23 -3.09 6.70
CA GLY A 289 5.16 -3.96 7.19
C GLY A 289 3.80 -3.25 7.19
N ASP A 290 3.78 -1.96 7.54
CA ASP A 290 2.58 -1.12 7.46
C ASP A 290 2.06 -1.06 6.03
N ILE A 291 2.94 -0.79 5.06
CA ILE A 291 2.53 -0.69 3.65
C ILE A 291 2.01 -2.01 3.09
N PHE A 292 2.56 -3.16 3.51
CA PHE A 292 2.00 -4.46 3.10
C PHE A 292 0.56 -4.66 3.61
N ASN A 293 0.26 -4.20 4.82
CA ASN A 293 -1.11 -4.22 5.33
C ASN A 293 -2.03 -3.26 4.56
N VAL A 294 -1.56 -2.03 4.26
CA VAL A 294 -2.29 -1.05 3.44
C VAL A 294 -2.60 -1.63 2.05
N ALA A 295 -1.59 -2.21 1.39
CA ALA A 295 -1.73 -2.79 0.06
C ALA A 295 -2.72 -3.97 0.07
N ALA A 296 -2.64 -4.85 1.07
CA ALA A 296 -3.59 -5.96 1.22
C ALA A 296 -5.03 -5.45 1.32
N LEU A 297 -5.29 -4.46 2.19
CA LEU A 297 -6.63 -3.89 2.34
C LEU A 297 -7.11 -3.17 1.07
N SER A 298 -6.20 -2.48 0.36
CA SER A 298 -6.50 -1.83 -0.92
C SER A 298 -6.97 -2.84 -1.97
N VAL A 299 -6.28 -3.97 -2.11
CA VAL A 299 -6.64 -5.05 -3.04
C VAL A 299 -7.95 -5.71 -2.63
N ILE A 300 -8.12 -6.02 -1.34
CA ILE A 300 -9.37 -6.59 -0.81
C ILE A 300 -10.57 -5.69 -1.13
N SER A 301 -10.46 -4.39 -0.84
CA SER A 301 -11.56 -3.44 -1.09
C SER A 301 -11.80 -3.23 -2.58
N THR A 302 -10.77 -3.33 -3.42
CA THR A 302 -10.93 -3.35 -4.89
C THR A 302 -11.73 -4.56 -5.33
N GLY A 303 -11.40 -5.76 -4.81
CA GLY A 303 -12.14 -7.00 -5.08
C GLY A 303 -13.59 -6.92 -4.63
N LEU A 304 -13.86 -6.41 -3.42
CA LEU A 304 -15.23 -6.16 -2.95
C LEU A 304 -15.99 -5.17 -3.85
N GLY A 305 -15.32 -4.12 -4.34
CA GLY A 305 -15.92 -3.19 -5.28
C GLY A 305 -16.21 -3.82 -6.65
N PHE A 306 -15.37 -4.75 -7.13
CA PHE A 306 -15.68 -5.54 -8.33
C PHE A 306 -16.87 -6.48 -8.10
N ALA A 307 -16.96 -7.13 -6.95
CA ALA A 307 -18.10 -7.98 -6.63
C ALA A 307 -19.42 -7.17 -6.60
N ALA A 308 -19.39 -5.98 -6.00
CA ALA A 308 -20.53 -5.06 -6.00
C ALA A 308 -20.87 -4.54 -7.40
N ALA A 309 -19.86 -4.25 -8.23
CA ALA A 309 -20.06 -3.86 -9.62
C ALA A 309 -20.76 -4.98 -10.41
N VAL A 310 -20.31 -6.24 -10.27
CA VAL A 310 -20.91 -7.36 -11.01
C VAL A 310 -22.39 -7.58 -10.66
N GLU A 311 -22.79 -7.40 -9.40
CA GLU A 311 -24.20 -7.52 -8.99
C GLU A 311 -25.11 -6.43 -9.58
N VAL A 312 -24.53 -5.32 -10.04
CA VAL A 312 -25.26 -4.19 -10.63
C VAL A 312 -25.18 -4.21 -12.17
N LEU A 313 -24.41 -5.14 -12.76
CA LEU A 313 -24.37 -5.33 -14.22
C LEU A 313 -25.69 -5.93 -14.72
N GLU A 314 -26.63 -5.08 -15.11
CA GLU A 314 -27.72 -5.44 -16.02
C GLU A 314 -27.23 -5.40 -17.48
N GLU A 315 -27.97 -5.98 -18.44
CA GLU A 315 -27.57 -6.07 -19.87
C GLU A 315 -27.25 -4.70 -20.52
N ASP A 316 -27.76 -3.59 -19.96
CA ASP A 316 -27.52 -2.20 -20.40
C ASP A 316 -26.72 -1.36 -19.38
N ALA A 317 -25.88 -1.99 -18.55
CA ALA A 317 -25.16 -1.29 -17.49
C ALA A 317 -24.20 -0.21 -18.00
N SER A 318 -24.24 0.95 -17.36
CA SER A 318 -23.33 2.06 -17.66
C SER A 318 -21.88 1.70 -17.33
N ASN A 319 -20.95 2.11 -18.20
CA ASN A 319 -19.50 1.99 -17.95
C ASN A 319 -19.05 2.65 -16.63
N ALA A 320 -19.85 3.57 -16.09
CA ALA A 320 -19.63 4.19 -14.77
C ALA A 320 -19.47 3.17 -13.63
N ILE A 321 -19.90 1.92 -13.82
CA ILE A 321 -19.73 0.83 -12.87
C ILE A 321 -18.26 0.51 -12.53
N LEU A 322 -17.32 0.83 -13.43
CA LEU A 322 -15.88 0.72 -13.19
C LEU A 322 -15.37 1.67 -12.09
N LEU A 323 -16.15 2.70 -11.73
CA LEU A 323 -15.82 3.59 -10.62
C LEU A 323 -16.06 2.94 -9.25
N ILE A 324 -16.88 1.89 -9.15
CA ILE A 324 -17.14 1.18 -7.90
C ILE A 324 -15.87 0.48 -7.36
N PRO A 325 -15.16 -0.39 -8.13
CA PRO A 325 -13.90 -0.96 -7.67
C PRO A 325 -12.82 0.10 -7.45
N ALA A 326 -12.79 1.18 -8.24
CA ALA A 326 -11.87 2.30 -8.02
C ALA A 326 -12.12 3.01 -6.68
N ALA A 327 -13.39 3.29 -6.34
CA ALA A 327 -13.77 3.81 -5.03
C ALA A 327 -13.35 2.85 -3.91
N GLY A 328 -13.58 1.55 -4.12
CA GLY A 328 -13.13 0.49 -3.22
C GLY A 328 -11.62 0.54 -2.97
N THR A 329 -10.80 0.69 -4.02
CA THR A 329 -9.34 0.84 -3.91
C THR A 329 -8.97 2.05 -3.05
N VAL A 330 -9.57 3.22 -3.31
CA VAL A 330 -9.29 4.46 -2.56
C VAL A 330 -9.66 4.31 -1.08
N LEU A 331 -10.87 3.81 -0.80
CA LEU A 331 -11.34 3.59 0.57
C LEU A 331 -10.46 2.58 1.32
N GLY A 332 -10.14 1.45 0.68
CA GLY A 332 -9.25 0.44 1.26
C GLY A 332 -7.86 0.98 1.58
N THR A 333 -7.31 1.81 0.69
CA THR A 333 -6.02 2.49 0.90
C THR A 333 -6.10 3.46 2.08
N TYR A 334 -7.13 4.30 2.11
CA TYR A 334 -7.34 5.30 3.15
C TYR A 334 -7.52 4.65 4.54
N PHE A 335 -8.43 3.68 4.66
CA PHE A 335 -8.64 2.95 5.90
C PHE A 335 -7.39 2.15 6.31
N GLY A 336 -6.68 1.58 5.33
CA GLY A 336 -5.43 0.88 5.55
C GLY A 336 -4.41 1.82 6.19
N GLN A 337 -4.18 2.98 5.59
CA GLN A 337 -3.25 4.00 6.10
C GLN A 337 -3.64 4.49 7.49
N LYS A 338 -4.93 4.75 7.73
CA LYS A 338 -5.42 5.17 9.05
C LYS A 338 -5.22 4.08 10.11
N SER A 339 -5.43 2.82 9.74
CA SER A 339 -5.36 1.69 10.68
C SER A 339 -3.95 1.42 11.21
N VAL A 340 -2.93 1.59 10.38
CA VAL A 340 -1.52 1.27 10.68
C VAL A 340 -0.77 2.39 11.39
N LYS A 341 -1.33 3.61 11.46
CA LYS A 341 -0.69 4.72 12.17
C LYS A 341 -0.46 4.37 13.64
N GLY A 342 0.78 4.53 14.08
CA GLY A 342 1.25 4.22 15.43
C GLY A 342 1.50 2.73 15.70
N VAL A 343 1.26 1.84 14.73
CA VAL A 343 1.38 0.39 14.91
C VAL A 343 2.78 -0.13 14.63
N TYR A 344 3.47 0.42 13.63
CA TYR A 344 4.85 0.06 13.25
C TYR A 344 5.03 -1.44 13.01
N LEU A 345 4.26 -2.00 12.08
CA LEU A 345 4.34 -3.43 11.75
C LEU A 345 5.74 -3.80 11.24
N THR A 346 6.34 -4.84 11.81
CA THR A 346 7.60 -5.37 11.29
C THR A 346 7.42 -5.96 9.89
N ASN A 347 8.51 -6.09 9.14
CA ASN A 347 8.52 -6.74 7.83
C ASN A 347 7.90 -8.16 7.87
N LYS A 348 8.17 -8.91 8.95
CA LYS A 348 7.60 -10.25 9.15
C LYS A 348 6.10 -10.18 9.37
N GLN A 349 5.62 -9.31 10.26
CA GLN A 349 4.20 -9.14 10.55
C GLN A 349 3.41 -8.72 9.31
N GLY A 350 3.87 -7.70 8.58
CA GLY A 350 3.22 -7.26 7.34
C GLY A 350 3.20 -8.33 6.25
N SER A 351 4.29 -9.10 6.12
CA SER A 351 4.34 -10.22 5.17
C SER A 351 3.40 -11.36 5.57
N THR A 352 3.30 -11.69 6.87
CA THR A 352 2.36 -12.69 7.38
C THR A 352 0.92 -12.27 7.12
N ILE A 353 0.57 -11.00 7.37
CA ILE A 353 -0.75 -10.46 7.04
C ILE A 353 -1.02 -10.69 5.55
N SER A 354 -0.15 -10.18 4.67
CA SER A 354 -0.34 -10.29 3.21
C SER A 354 -0.48 -11.72 2.71
N TYR A 355 0.37 -12.66 3.17
CA TYR A 355 0.28 -14.07 2.76
C TYR A 355 -0.95 -14.77 3.32
N SER A 356 -1.32 -14.52 4.58
CA SER A 356 -2.53 -15.11 5.18
C SER A 356 -3.79 -14.61 4.46
N THR A 357 -3.83 -13.32 4.11
CA THR A 357 -4.90 -12.72 3.29
C THR A 357 -4.97 -13.35 1.91
N GLY A 358 -3.85 -13.50 1.20
CA GLY A 358 -3.81 -14.16 -0.10
C GLY A 358 -4.21 -15.63 -0.03
N GLY A 359 -3.76 -16.36 0.99
CA GLY A 359 -4.16 -17.74 1.25
C GLY A 359 -5.65 -17.88 1.50
N ALA A 360 -6.25 -16.99 2.29
CA ALA A 360 -7.69 -16.96 2.54
C ALA A 360 -8.50 -16.64 1.26
N ALA A 361 -7.99 -15.75 0.40
CA ALA A 361 -8.59 -15.48 -0.91
C ALA A 361 -8.58 -16.75 -1.78
N LEU A 362 -7.46 -17.49 -1.83
CA LEU A 362 -7.36 -18.75 -2.57
C LEU A 362 -8.31 -19.82 -2.03
N VAL A 363 -8.46 -19.93 -0.70
CA VAL A 363 -9.48 -20.80 -0.09
C VAL A 363 -10.88 -20.39 -0.53
N GLY A 364 -11.20 -19.10 -0.54
CA GLY A 364 -12.48 -18.59 -1.04
C GLY A 364 -12.72 -18.90 -2.52
N LEU A 365 -11.68 -18.81 -3.36
CA LEU A 365 -11.77 -19.21 -4.78
C LEU A 365 -12.03 -20.70 -4.90
N GLY A 366 -11.37 -21.53 -4.09
CA GLY A 366 -11.61 -22.97 -4.04
C GLY A 366 -13.05 -23.30 -3.64
N ILE A 367 -13.61 -22.60 -2.63
CA ILE A 367 -15.02 -22.77 -2.23
C ILE A 367 -15.96 -22.33 -3.37
N ALA A 368 -15.72 -21.18 -4.00
CA ALA A 368 -16.52 -20.70 -5.12
C ALA A 368 -16.52 -21.68 -6.32
N ALA A 369 -15.37 -22.29 -6.61
CA ALA A 369 -15.26 -23.31 -7.65
C ALA A 369 -16.01 -24.60 -7.28
N LEU A 370 -15.93 -25.04 -6.02
CA LEU A 370 -16.63 -26.24 -5.55
C LEU A 370 -18.16 -26.09 -5.52
N THR A 371 -18.67 -24.88 -5.31
CA THR A 371 -20.11 -24.61 -5.38
C THR A 371 -20.64 -24.57 -6.81
N GLN A 372 -19.76 -24.63 -7.82
CA GLN A 372 -20.11 -24.53 -9.24
C GLN A 372 -21.01 -23.32 -9.51
N SER A 373 -20.75 -22.20 -8.82
CA SER A 373 -21.54 -21.01 -9.01
C SER A 373 -21.37 -20.49 -10.43
N GLU A 374 -22.46 -20.07 -11.06
CA GLU A 374 -22.42 -19.35 -12.34
C GLU A 374 -22.25 -17.84 -12.13
N SER A 375 -22.44 -17.34 -10.90
CA SER A 375 -22.36 -15.91 -10.62
C SER A 375 -20.90 -15.45 -10.50
N PRO A 376 -20.43 -14.51 -11.33
CA PRO A 376 -19.08 -13.96 -11.19
C PRO A 376 -18.88 -13.21 -9.88
N SER A 377 -19.97 -12.70 -9.27
CA SER A 377 -19.90 -12.02 -7.96
C SER A 377 -19.45 -12.98 -6.84
N ILE A 378 -19.77 -14.27 -6.94
CA ILE A 378 -19.33 -15.28 -5.97
C ILE A 378 -17.82 -15.54 -6.12
N TYR A 379 -17.30 -15.61 -7.35
CA TYR A 379 -15.86 -15.79 -7.59
C TYR A 379 -15.00 -14.62 -7.19
N ILE A 380 -15.56 -13.42 -7.00
CA ILE A 380 -14.80 -12.23 -6.59
C ILE A 380 -15.11 -11.87 -5.13
N GLY A 381 -16.39 -11.88 -4.76
CA GLY A 381 -16.89 -11.48 -3.45
C GLY A 381 -16.50 -12.44 -2.34
N LEU A 382 -16.65 -13.75 -2.55
CA LEU A 382 -16.32 -14.74 -1.53
C LEU A 382 -14.81 -14.75 -1.17
N PRO A 383 -13.88 -14.77 -2.14
CA PRO A 383 -12.45 -14.60 -1.86
C PRO A 383 -12.14 -13.31 -1.11
N SER A 384 -12.71 -12.19 -1.55
CA SER A 384 -12.45 -10.86 -0.97
C SER A 384 -12.97 -10.76 0.47
N ALA A 385 -14.13 -11.35 0.77
CA ALA A 385 -14.69 -11.40 2.11
C ALA A 385 -13.83 -12.24 3.07
N LEU A 386 -13.40 -13.44 2.65
CA LEU A 386 -12.53 -14.28 3.47
C LEU A 386 -11.14 -13.66 3.67
N ALA A 387 -10.61 -13.02 2.64
CA ALA A 387 -9.39 -12.24 2.70
C ALA A 387 -9.52 -11.08 3.71
N LEU A 388 -10.63 -10.33 3.70
CA LEU A 388 -10.89 -9.25 4.65
C LEU A 388 -10.95 -9.76 6.09
N ILE A 389 -11.72 -10.81 6.36
CA ILE A 389 -11.87 -11.39 7.70
C ILE A 389 -10.50 -11.81 8.25
N THR A 390 -9.73 -12.54 7.44
CA THR A 390 -8.40 -13.02 7.82
C THR A 390 -7.43 -11.86 8.05
N GLN A 391 -7.42 -10.88 7.14
CA GLN A 391 -6.61 -9.67 7.26
C GLN A 391 -6.90 -8.95 8.58
N GLN A 392 -8.17 -8.73 8.92
CA GLN A 392 -8.58 -8.04 10.14
C GLN A 392 -8.19 -8.81 11.41
N ILE A 393 -8.34 -10.14 11.42
CA ILE A 393 -7.95 -10.97 12.57
C ILE A 393 -6.44 -10.87 12.81
N VAL A 394 -5.62 -11.09 11.77
CA VAL A 394 -4.16 -11.11 11.89
C VAL A 394 -3.60 -9.72 12.17
N PHE A 395 -4.14 -8.68 11.52
CA PHE A 395 -3.76 -7.30 11.78
C PHE A 395 -4.05 -6.88 13.23
N ASN A 396 -5.27 -7.13 13.74
CA ASN A 396 -5.64 -6.76 15.10
C ASN A 396 -4.79 -7.49 16.16
N LYS A 397 -4.38 -8.74 15.89
CA LYS A 397 -3.42 -9.46 16.74
C LYS A 397 -2.09 -8.71 16.83
N TYR A 398 -1.47 -8.38 15.70
CA TYR A 398 -0.18 -7.69 15.69
C TYR A 398 -0.27 -6.24 16.17
N LYS A 399 -1.40 -5.56 15.92
CA LYS A 399 -1.66 -4.23 16.47
C LYS A 399 -1.66 -4.25 18.00
N LYS A 400 -2.36 -5.22 18.62
CA LYS A 400 -2.35 -5.37 20.08
C LYS A 400 -0.95 -5.65 20.62
N GLU A 401 -0.22 -6.57 19.98
CA GLU A 401 1.16 -6.95 20.36
C GLU A 401 2.12 -5.74 20.30
N ASN A 402 2.10 -4.98 19.21
CA ASN A 402 2.99 -3.82 19.05
C ASN A 402 2.62 -2.67 20.00
N LEU A 403 1.32 -2.42 20.20
CA LEU A 403 0.87 -1.37 21.13
C LEU A 403 1.13 -1.74 22.60
N SER A 404 0.98 -3.01 22.98
CA SER A 404 1.28 -3.47 24.35
C SER A 404 2.78 -3.50 24.65
N ASN A 405 3.61 -3.85 23.66
CA ASN A 405 5.06 -3.85 23.83
C ASN A 405 5.64 -2.42 23.91
N ASN A 406 4.94 -1.45 23.31
CA ASN A 406 5.32 -0.04 23.35
C ASN A 406 4.89 0.69 24.64
N SER A 407 4.04 0.10 25.48
CA SER A 407 3.66 0.68 26.78
C SER A 407 4.70 0.34 27.85
N PHE A 408 5.89 0.91 27.73
CA PHE A 408 6.97 0.80 28.72
C PHE A 408 6.77 1.82 29.86
N SER A 409 5.61 1.76 30.52
CA SER A 409 5.43 2.29 31.88
C SER A 409 4.93 1.13 32.74
N GLY A 410 5.78 0.69 33.66
CA GLY A 410 5.71 -0.64 34.26
C GLY A 410 4.44 -0.98 35.04
N LYS A 411 4.27 -2.30 35.20
CA LYS A 411 3.32 -3.02 36.05
C LYS A 411 1.89 -3.11 35.50
N SER A 412 1.38 -4.34 35.57
CA SER A 412 0.00 -4.80 35.31
C SER A 412 -0.30 -5.11 33.83
N GLY A 413 -0.77 -6.30 33.45
CA GLY A 413 -1.31 -7.38 34.26
C GLY A 413 -1.30 -8.69 33.48
N LYS A 414 -1.45 -9.78 34.24
CA LYS A 414 -1.63 -11.14 33.76
C LYS A 414 -2.47 -11.17 32.49
N ASN A 415 -1.88 -11.69 31.42
CA ASN A 415 -2.54 -12.02 30.16
C ASN A 415 -3.89 -12.73 30.42
N LYS A 416 -4.99 -12.00 30.36
CA LYS A 416 -6.26 -12.60 29.97
C LYS A 416 -6.11 -12.94 28.49
N LYS A 417 -5.86 -14.21 28.19
CA LYS A 417 -5.91 -14.72 26.82
C LYS A 417 -7.29 -14.39 26.28
N ILE A 418 -7.34 -13.58 25.23
CA ILE A 418 -8.56 -13.41 24.44
C ILE A 418 -8.70 -14.71 23.64
N ASP A 419 -9.60 -15.59 24.05
CA ASP A 419 -9.94 -16.80 23.30
C ASP A 419 -10.98 -16.43 22.23
N PHE A 420 -10.54 -16.49 20.97
CA PHE A 420 -11.40 -16.37 19.81
C PHE A 420 -11.71 -17.77 19.29
N THR A 421 -12.94 -18.23 19.50
CA THR A 421 -13.38 -19.54 19.01
C THR A 421 -14.38 -19.33 17.88
N VAL A 422 -13.98 -19.72 16.66
CA VAL A 422 -14.89 -19.85 15.53
C VAL A 422 -15.34 -21.29 15.48
N LYS A 423 -16.64 -21.54 15.62
CA LYS A 423 -17.23 -22.86 15.40
C LYS A 423 -18.03 -22.82 14.10
N VAL A 424 -17.53 -23.54 13.10
CA VAL A 424 -18.26 -23.78 11.84
C VAL A 424 -18.91 -25.16 11.98
N THR A 425 -20.23 -25.21 11.82
CA THR A 425 -21.02 -26.44 11.86
C THR A 425 -21.70 -26.63 10.51
N PRO A 426 -20.97 -27.18 9.50
CA PRO A 426 -21.50 -27.34 8.16
C PRO A 426 -22.73 -28.27 8.13
N GLU A 427 -22.93 -29.10 9.16
CA GLU A 427 -24.11 -29.95 9.34
C GLU A 427 -25.41 -29.12 9.39
N ASN A 428 -25.35 -27.90 9.94
CA ASN A 428 -26.50 -27.00 10.03
C ASN A 428 -27.01 -26.56 8.64
N TYR A 429 -26.17 -26.60 7.60
CA TYR A 429 -26.58 -26.31 6.22
C TYR A 429 -27.58 -27.35 5.70
N PHE A 430 -27.22 -28.63 5.85
CA PHE A 430 -28.04 -29.74 5.39
C PHE A 430 -29.34 -29.84 6.19
N ILE A 431 -29.25 -29.61 7.51
CA ILE A 431 -30.42 -29.56 8.41
C ILE A 431 -31.37 -28.41 8.00
N ASN A 432 -30.86 -27.21 7.75
CA ASN A 432 -31.68 -26.06 7.33
C ASN A 432 -32.32 -26.31 5.95
N LYS A 433 -31.62 -26.96 5.01
CA LYS A 433 -32.20 -27.37 3.71
C LYS A 433 -33.31 -28.41 3.86
N GLN A 434 -33.15 -29.39 4.74
CA GLN A 434 -34.19 -30.39 5.00
C GLN A 434 -35.42 -29.78 5.70
N MET A 435 -35.22 -28.80 6.58
CA MET A 435 -36.33 -28.09 7.23
C MET A 435 -37.11 -27.20 6.26
N ALA A 436 -36.44 -26.48 5.36
CA ALA A 436 -37.10 -25.65 4.35
C ALA A 436 -37.98 -26.46 3.37
N GLY A 437 -37.67 -27.75 3.16
CA GLY A 437 -38.47 -28.64 2.32
C GLY A 437 -39.75 -29.18 2.98
N ARG A 438 -39.97 -28.98 4.29
CA ARG A 438 -41.10 -29.56 5.04
C ARG A 438 -42.17 -28.56 5.49
N THR A 439 -41.98 -27.26 5.27
CA THR A 439 -42.90 -26.21 5.72
C THR A 439 -44.01 -25.94 4.71
N ASN A 440 -44.99 -26.84 4.64
CA ASN A 440 -46.32 -26.58 4.06
C ASN A 440 -47.44 -27.10 4.97
N ILE A 441 -47.24 -27.05 6.30
CA ILE A 441 -48.30 -27.32 7.28
C ILE A 441 -48.79 -25.96 7.81
N PRO A 442 -50.00 -25.51 7.44
CA PRO A 442 -50.53 -24.24 7.93
C PRO A 442 -50.73 -24.30 9.45
N GLY A 443 -50.13 -23.34 10.17
CA GLY A 443 -50.33 -23.13 11.61
C GLY A 443 -49.11 -23.34 12.52
N LEU A 444 -47.97 -23.80 12.00
CA LEU A 444 -46.72 -23.94 12.78
C LEU A 444 -45.71 -22.86 12.37
N ASN A 445 -45.42 -21.95 13.30
CA ASN A 445 -44.36 -20.96 13.17
C ASN A 445 -43.00 -21.68 13.11
N PRO A 446 -42.23 -21.61 12.01
CA PRO A 446 -40.94 -22.29 11.94
C PRO A 446 -39.96 -21.64 12.93
N ASN A 447 -39.39 -22.46 13.79
CA ASN A 447 -38.35 -22.07 14.75
C ASN A 447 -37.12 -21.46 14.04
N PRO A 448 -36.35 -20.59 14.73
CA PRO A 448 -35.21 -19.88 14.13
C PRO A 448 -34.16 -20.86 13.59
N THR A 449 -33.72 -20.60 12.35
CA THR A 449 -32.65 -21.32 11.65
C THR A 449 -31.40 -21.42 12.51
N GLN A 450 -30.79 -22.60 12.59
CA GLN A 450 -29.52 -22.78 13.27
C GLN A 450 -28.42 -22.06 12.48
N SER A 451 -27.57 -21.27 13.15
CA SER A 451 -26.51 -20.52 12.48
C SER A 451 -25.44 -21.45 11.92
N LEU A 452 -24.98 -21.15 10.70
CA LEU A 452 -23.90 -21.89 10.02
C LEU A 452 -22.53 -21.58 10.64
N VAL A 453 -22.38 -20.36 11.14
CA VAL A 453 -21.16 -19.85 11.75
C VAL A 453 -21.55 -19.18 13.06
N ASN A 454 -20.93 -19.62 14.14
CA ASN A 454 -21.12 -18.99 15.45
C ASN A 454 -19.78 -18.38 15.90
N PHE A 455 -19.79 -17.07 16.12
CA PHE A 455 -18.64 -16.31 16.58
C PHE A 455 -18.78 -16.09 18.08
N LYS A 456 -17.90 -16.70 18.88
CA LYS A 456 -17.86 -16.45 20.32
C LYS A 456 -16.56 -15.71 20.67
N LEU A 457 -16.73 -14.50 21.17
CA LEU A 457 -15.66 -13.68 21.74
C LEU A 457 -15.83 -13.68 23.27
N ALA A 458 -14.85 -14.23 23.99
CA ALA A 458 -14.82 -14.20 25.45
C ALA A 458 -13.76 -13.20 25.94
N PHE A 459 -14.11 -12.39 26.95
CA PHE A 459 -13.27 -11.34 27.54
C PHE A 459 -12.83 -11.66 28.97
#